data_AF-A0A0A1TIM5-F1
#
_entry.id   AF-A0A0A1TIM5-F1
#
_cell.length_a   1.000
_cell.length_b   1.000
_cell.length_c   1.000
_cell.angle_alpha   90.00
_cell.angle_beta   90.00
_cell.angle_gamma   90.00
#
_symmetry.space_group_name_H-M   'P 1'
#
loop_
_entity.id
_entity.type
_entity.pdbx_description
1 polymer ?
#
loop_
_entity_poly.entity_id
_entity_poly.type
_entity_poly.pdbx_seq_one_letter_code
_entity_poly.pdbx_strand_id
1 'polypeptide(L)'
;MISTKQRQQLDVLELHLDEENRVIICKLCQFAIKPAGNRVTRHLADKHGISRHARVGLRKILTILELPDPAKLPPRPDGSPLHPYLERRTCLCCKLCAFKTTSLDLISRHIPKTHAEICRPGRTGVWIRDYIDSTSSFQSWQANDIMNAWRIDVPVAPNSEGAGLQRLAAKGTEPDMVDPREALIKRIREQEIRASSGIGENSEADPALSQPALMTNWMRRTRWHQTFLEADRPALVALSALPHPYQHQRPLRIQLSNAPWIG
;
A
#
# COMPACT_ATOMS: atom_id res chain seq x y z
N MET A 1 18.79 17.11 -34.48
CA MET A 1 18.12 15.78 -34.49
C MET A 1 19.17 14.70 -34.72
N ILE A 2 19.11 13.59 -33.98
CA ILE A 2 20.06 12.48 -34.15
C ILE A 2 19.66 11.58 -35.33
N SER A 3 20.64 10.99 -36.00
CA SER A 3 20.40 10.10 -37.14
C SER A 3 19.82 8.76 -36.68
N THR A 4 19.19 8.03 -37.61
CA THR A 4 18.68 6.67 -37.38
C THR A 4 19.76 5.72 -36.87
N LYS A 5 20.98 5.84 -37.40
CA LYS A 5 22.14 5.07 -36.95
C LYS A 5 22.52 5.37 -35.49
N GLN A 6 22.44 6.64 -35.07
CA GLN A 6 22.71 7.02 -33.69
C GLN A 6 21.63 6.48 -32.74
N ARG A 7 20.36 6.45 -33.16
CA ARG A 7 19.26 5.84 -32.39
C ARG A 7 19.48 4.34 -32.19
N GLN A 8 19.76 3.62 -33.27
CA GLN A 8 20.09 2.19 -33.20
C GLN A 8 21.27 1.92 -32.27
N GLN A 9 22.29 2.78 -32.29
CA GLN A 9 23.42 2.66 -31.37
C GLN A 9 23.01 2.83 -29.90
N LEU A 10 22.10 3.76 -29.58
CA LEU A 10 21.56 3.91 -28.22
C LEU A 10 20.76 2.67 -27.82
N ASP A 11 19.92 2.16 -28.72
CA ASP A 11 19.11 0.96 -28.47
C ASP A 11 19.97 -0.28 -28.18
N VAL A 12 21.05 -0.50 -28.94
CA VAL A 12 22.02 -1.59 -28.69
C VAL A 12 22.68 -1.49 -27.31
N LEU A 13 22.80 -0.27 -26.78
CA LEU A 13 23.36 -0.01 -25.44
C LEU A 13 22.30 0.00 -24.34
N GLU A 14 21.06 -0.41 -24.64
CA GLU A 14 19.92 -0.37 -23.73
C GLU A 14 19.68 1.04 -23.17
N LEU A 15 19.92 2.06 -24.00
CA LEU A 15 19.65 3.46 -23.70
C LEU A 15 18.45 3.95 -24.51
N HIS A 16 17.51 4.61 -23.84
CA HIS A 16 16.38 5.29 -24.46
C HIS A 16 16.53 6.80 -24.34
N LEU A 17 16.44 7.50 -25.47
CA LEU A 17 16.34 8.95 -25.50
C LEU A 17 14.86 9.35 -25.51
N ASP A 18 14.40 9.94 -24.42
CA ASP A 18 13.13 10.67 -24.40
C ASP A 18 13.38 12.07 -24.99
N GLU A 19 12.81 12.30 -26.18
CA GLU A 19 12.96 13.57 -26.91
C GLU A 19 12.14 14.70 -26.34
N GLU A 20 10.98 14.40 -25.74
CA GLU A 20 10.07 15.40 -25.18
C GLU A 20 10.70 16.05 -23.95
N ASN A 21 11.19 15.21 -23.04
CA ASN A 21 11.79 15.66 -21.78
C ASN A 21 13.32 15.82 -21.87
N ARG A 22 13.90 15.54 -23.06
CA ARG A 22 15.33 15.60 -23.35
C ARG A 22 16.17 14.87 -22.30
N VAL A 23 15.88 13.60 -22.10
CA VAL A 23 16.57 12.80 -21.06
C VAL A 23 16.99 11.45 -21.60
N ILE A 24 18.15 10.99 -21.14
CA ILE A 24 18.69 9.66 -21.47
C ILE A 24 18.40 8.70 -20.32
N ILE A 25 17.69 7.62 -20.62
CA ILE A 25 17.22 6.63 -19.65
C ILE A 25 17.94 5.31 -19.94
N CYS A 26 18.45 4.67 -18.89
CA CYS A 26 18.95 3.31 -19.02
C CYS A 26 17.80 2.32 -18.83
N LYS A 27 17.51 1.52 -19.84
CA LYS A 27 16.43 0.53 -19.83
C LYS A 27 16.68 -0.58 -18.80
N LEU A 28 17.95 -0.91 -18.55
CA LEU A 28 18.35 -1.91 -17.55
C LEU A 28 18.17 -1.43 -16.11
N CYS A 29 18.47 -0.16 -15.86
CA CYS A 29 18.38 0.44 -14.54
C CYS A 29 17.03 1.13 -14.26
N GLN A 30 16.27 1.41 -15.31
CA GLN A 30 14.95 2.05 -15.28
C GLN A 30 14.94 3.45 -14.63
N PHE A 31 16.04 4.21 -14.78
CA PHE A 31 16.14 5.61 -14.37
C PHE A 31 16.98 6.42 -15.36
N ALA A 32 16.79 7.74 -15.31
CA ALA A 32 17.55 8.70 -16.09
C ALA A 32 18.98 8.88 -15.58
N ILE A 33 19.94 8.88 -16.51
CA ILE A 33 21.36 9.07 -16.19
C ILE A 33 21.77 10.48 -16.53
N LYS A 34 22.53 11.11 -15.64
CA LYS A 34 23.15 12.39 -15.93
C LYS A 34 24.09 12.29 -17.15
N PRO A 35 23.83 13.04 -18.23
CA PRO A 35 24.57 12.95 -19.50
C PRO A 35 25.96 13.61 -19.43
N ALA A 36 26.26 14.35 -18.37
CA ALA A 36 27.49 15.13 -18.25
C ALA A 36 28.77 14.28 -18.24
N GLY A 37 29.70 14.62 -19.14
CA GLY A 37 31.03 14.02 -19.22
C GLY A 37 30.99 12.54 -19.61
N ASN A 38 31.74 11.71 -18.86
CA ASN A 38 31.82 10.27 -19.09
C ASN A 38 30.88 9.47 -18.17
N ARG A 39 29.86 10.09 -17.58
CA ARG A 39 29.00 9.43 -16.58
C ARG A 39 28.18 8.30 -17.18
N VAL A 40 27.57 8.52 -18.35
CA VAL A 40 26.78 7.49 -19.04
C VAL A 40 27.68 6.34 -19.50
N THR A 41 28.82 6.64 -20.11
CA THR A 41 29.77 5.60 -20.51
C THR A 41 30.26 4.82 -19.30
N ARG A 42 30.67 5.49 -18.22
CA ARG A 42 31.10 4.84 -16.98
C ARG A 42 29.99 4.01 -16.34
N HIS A 43 28.76 4.52 -16.29
CA HIS A 43 27.61 3.76 -15.79
C HIS A 43 27.46 2.43 -16.55
N LEU A 44 27.49 2.47 -17.88
CA LEU A 44 27.40 1.26 -18.70
C LEU A 44 28.56 0.28 -18.46
N ALA A 45 29.77 0.77 -18.18
CA ALA A 45 30.90 -0.09 -17.79
C ALA A 45 30.69 -0.71 -16.40
N ASP A 46 30.48 0.14 -15.40
CA ASP A 46 30.54 -0.25 -13.99
C ASP A 46 29.30 -1.04 -13.57
N LYS A 47 28.12 -0.71 -14.11
CA LYS A 47 26.84 -1.35 -13.75
C LYS A 47 26.45 -2.50 -14.68
N HIS A 48 26.87 -2.47 -15.94
CA HIS A 48 26.42 -3.42 -16.95
C HIS A 48 27.55 -4.15 -17.67
N GLY A 49 28.82 -3.90 -17.33
CA GLY A 49 29.96 -4.60 -17.91
C GLY A 49 30.15 -4.34 -19.41
N ILE A 50 29.54 -3.29 -19.98
CA ILE A 50 29.60 -3.05 -21.42
C ILE A 50 31.02 -2.68 -21.84
N SER A 51 31.55 -3.42 -22.83
CA SER A 51 32.91 -3.25 -23.30
C SER A 51 33.18 -1.83 -23.81
N ARG A 52 34.46 -1.42 -23.82
CA ARG A 52 34.85 -0.11 -24.35
C ARG A 52 34.49 0.04 -25.83
N HIS A 53 34.63 -1.05 -26.60
CA HIS A 53 34.40 -1.06 -28.04
C HIS A 53 32.92 -0.78 -28.39
N ALA A 54 31.99 -1.40 -27.66
CA ALA A 54 30.56 -1.18 -27.85
C ALA A 54 30.12 0.27 -27.55
N ARG A 55 30.81 0.96 -26.64
CA ARG A 55 30.49 2.34 -26.23
C ARG A 55 31.21 3.41 -27.06
N VAL A 56 31.97 3.03 -28.10
CA VAL A 56 32.69 3.99 -28.95
C VAL A 56 31.70 4.92 -29.65
N GLY A 57 31.96 6.23 -29.61
CA GLY A 57 31.09 7.23 -30.25
C GLY A 57 29.92 7.71 -29.39
N LEU A 58 29.56 7.02 -28.30
CA LEU A 58 28.46 7.44 -27.41
C LEU A 58 28.67 8.86 -26.87
N ARG A 59 29.90 9.20 -26.46
CA ARG A 59 30.23 10.54 -25.98
C ARG A 59 29.91 11.62 -27.02
N LYS A 60 30.20 11.38 -28.30
CA LYS A 60 29.91 12.33 -29.38
C LYS A 60 28.40 12.54 -29.53
N ILE A 61 27.61 11.47 -29.46
CA ILE A 61 26.15 11.52 -29.51
C ILE A 61 25.61 12.37 -28.34
N LEU A 62 26.06 12.09 -27.11
CA LEU A 62 25.62 12.83 -25.92
C LEU A 62 26.04 14.31 -25.94
N THR A 63 27.21 14.62 -26.48
CA THR A 63 27.66 16.01 -26.67
C THR A 63 26.77 16.75 -27.66
N ILE A 64 26.39 16.14 -28.78
CA ILE A 64 25.48 16.75 -29.77
C ILE A 64 24.09 17.00 -29.18
N LEU A 65 23.63 16.11 -28.30
CA LEU A 65 22.30 16.19 -27.72
C LEU A 65 22.16 17.28 -26.66
N GLU A 66 23.25 17.73 -26.03
CA GLU A 66 23.27 18.76 -24.97
C GLU A 66 22.11 18.57 -23.97
N LEU A 67 22.04 17.39 -23.39
CA LEU A 67 20.93 17.00 -22.51
C LEU A 67 21.09 17.65 -21.12
N PRO A 68 20.00 18.18 -20.53
CA PRO A 68 20.00 18.72 -19.17
C PRO A 68 20.27 17.65 -18.09
N ASP A 69 20.52 18.12 -16.86
CA ASP A 69 20.65 17.23 -15.70
C ASP A 69 19.25 16.72 -15.28
N PRO A 70 19.02 15.40 -15.20
CA PRO A 70 17.73 14.86 -14.79
C PRO A 70 17.30 15.28 -13.39
N ALA A 71 18.24 15.65 -12.50
CA ALA A 71 17.92 16.18 -11.17
C ALA A 71 17.24 17.56 -11.20
N LYS A 72 17.39 18.29 -12.31
CA LYS A 72 16.83 19.64 -12.50
C LYS A 72 15.57 19.62 -13.35
N LEU A 73 15.18 18.46 -13.88
CA LEU A 73 13.98 18.34 -14.67
C LEU A 73 12.76 18.40 -13.74
N PRO A 74 11.71 19.13 -14.12
CA PRO A 74 10.46 19.07 -13.38
C PRO A 74 9.88 17.65 -13.44
N PRO A 75 9.18 17.20 -12.38
CA PRO A 75 8.39 15.99 -12.46
C PRO A 75 7.35 16.12 -13.57
N ARG A 76 6.99 15.00 -14.20
CA ARG A 76 5.85 14.99 -15.13
C ARG A 76 4.56 15.32 -14.35
N PRO A 77 3.52 15.84 -15.00
CA PRO A 77 2.24 16.07 -14.35
C PRO A 77 1.68 14.79 -13.70
N ASP A 78 1.07 14.91 -12.53
CA ASP A 78 0.35 13.79 -11.91
C ASP A 78 -0.78 13.31 -12.84
N GLY A 79 -0.95 12.00 -12.95
CA GLY A 79 -1.87 11.38 -13.91
C GLY A 79 -1.24 11.16 -15.31
N SER A 80 0.04 11.44 -15.47
CA SER A 80 0.74 11.10 -16.71
C SER A 80 0.70 9.58 -16.97
N PRO A 81 0.65 9.17 -18.24
CA PRO A 81 0.74 7.75 -18.58
C PRO A 81 2.10 7.18 -18.15
N LEU A 82 2.09 5.89 -17.84
CA LEU A 82 3.28 5.13 -17.47
C LEU A 82 4.39 5.34 -18.50
N HIS A 83 5.56 5.82 -18.06
CA HIS A 83 6.73 5.87 -18.92
C HIS A 83 7.30 4.45 -19.10
N PRO A 84 7.45 3.92 -20.33
CA PRO A 84 7.79 2.51 -20.55
C PRO A 84 9.14 2.05 -19.95
N TYR A 85 10.11 2.97 -19.87
CA TYR A 85 11.49 2.67 -19.47
C TYR A 85 11.86 3.15 -18.06
N LEU A 86 10.90 3.67 -17.28
CA LEU A 86 11.16 4.11 -15.90
C LEU A 86 10.54 3.14 -14.88
N GLU A 87 11.18 3.03 -13.72
CA GLU A 87 10.76 2.11 -12.68
C GLU A 87 9.41 2.55 -12.07
N ARG A 88 8.44 1.65 -12.06
CA ARG A 88 7.20 1.86 -11.30
C ARG A 88 7.47 1.57 -9.83
N ARG A 89 7.15 2.53 -8.97
CA ARG A 89 7.32 2.42 -7.53
C ARG A 89 6.01 2.69 -6.80
N THR A 90 5.82 2.01 -5.68
CA THR A 90 4.77 2.34 -4.71
C THR A 90 5.36 3.24 -3.64
N CYS A 91 4.71 4.36 -3.34
CA CYS A 91 5.07 5.15 -2.18
C CYS A 91 3.82 5.46 -1.35
N LEU A 92 4.06 5.81 -0.09
CA LEU A 92 3.06 6.23 0.86
C LEU A 92 2.95 7.75 0.75
N CYS A 93 1.75 8.23 0.43
CA CYS A 93 1.47 9.66 0.29
C CYS A 93 0.52 10.13 1.37
N CYS A 94 0.77 11.31 1.89
CA CYS A 94 -0.21 11.98 2.72
C CYS A 94 -1.34 12.48 1.83
N LYS A 95 -2.60 12.20 2.18
CA LYS A 95 -3.76 12.73 1.43
C LYS A 95 -4.02 14.22 1.72
N LEU A 96 -3.38 14.78 2.74
CA LEU A 96 -3.60 16.14 3.23
C LEU A 96 -2.57 17.15 2.72
N CYS A 97 -1.41 16.69 2.25
CA CYS A 97 -0.37 17.54 1.68
C CYS A 97 0.49 16.78 0.66
N ALA A 98 1.45 17.45 0.03
CA ALA A 98 2.33 16.86 -0.98
C ALA A 98 3.44 15.93 -0.43
N PHE A 99 3.38 15.52 0.86
CA PHE A 99 4.40 14.68 1.46
C PHE A 99 4.32 13.23 0.96
N LYS A 100 5.47 12.68 0.56
CA LYS A 100 5.62 11.33 0.01
C LYS A 100 6.80 10.63 0.68
N THR A 101 6.68 9.34 0.96
CA THR A 101 7.77 8.54 1.54
C THR A 101 7.59 7.05 1.21
N THR A 102 8.65 6.27 1.30
CA THR A 102 8.57 4.79 1.22
C THR A 102 8.41 4.14 2.60
N SER A 103 8.60 4.90 3.69
CA SER A 103 8.56 4.38 5.06
C SER A 103 7.24 4.66 5.74
N LEU A 104 6.59 3.61 6.25
CA LEU A 104 5.37 3.72 7.03
C LEU A 104 5.59 4.56 8.30
N ASP A 105 6.70 4.36 8.99
CA ASP A 105 7.04 5.08 10.22
C ASP A 105 7.22 6.59 9.99
N LEU A 106 7.74 6.98 8.83
CA LEU A 106 7.89 8.39 8.48
C LEU A 106 6.54 9.04 8.21
N ILE A 107 5.66 8.39 7.45
CA ILE A 107 4.33 8.96 7.17
C ILE A 107 3.42 8.97 8.40
N SER A 108 3.47 7.92 9.22
CA SER A 108 2.69 7.83 10.46
C SER A 108 3.10 8.89 11.48
N ARG A 109 4.37 9.33 11.50
CA ARG A 109 4.82 10.45 12.33
C ARG A 109 4.56 11.81 11.69
N HIS A 110 4.60 11.89 10.37
CA HIS A 110 4.34 13.13 9.63
C HIS A 110 2.90 13.64 9.86
N ILE A 111 1.91 12.76 9.74
CA ILE A 111 0.48 13.14 9.82
C ILE A 111 0.13 13.86 11.14
N PRO A 112 0.37 13.30 12.34
CA PRO A 112 0.03 14.00 13.58
C PRO A 112 0.90 15.24 13.82
N LYS A 113 2.13 15.28 13.28
CA LYS A 113 3.05 16.41 13.46
C LYS A 113 2.68 17.61 12.60
N THR A 114 2.32 17.39 11.35
CA THR A 114 2.01 18.44 10.37
C THR A 114 0.52 18.75 10.29
N HIS A 115 -0.33 17.75 10.57
CA HIS A 115 -1.79 17.83 10.53
C HIS A 115 -2.41 17.56 11.91
N ALA A 116 -1.82 18.17 12.94
CA ALA A 116 -2.24 18.00 14.33
C ALA A 116 -3.71 18.37 14.56
N GLU A 117 -4.24 19.36 13.82
CA GLU A 117 -5.62 19.85 13.92
C GLU A 117 -6.66 18.77 13.59
N ILE A 118 -6.33 17.92 12.61
CA ILE A 118 -7.19 16.83 12.13
C ILE A 118 -7.03 15.60 13.05
N CYS A 119 -5.85 15.44 13.65
CA CYS A 119 -5.54 14.33 14.56
C CYS A 119 -5.90 14.61 16.02
N ARG A 120 -6.59 15.72 16.33
CA ARG A 120 -6.99 16.02 17.71
C ARG A 120 -7.98 14.96 18.20
N PRO A 121 -7.71 14.30 19.33
CA PRO A 121 -8.66 13.37 19.94
C PRO A 121 -9.86 14.15 20.47
N GLY A 122 -10.86 14.36 19.61
CA GLY A 122 -12.04 15.13 19.93
C GLY A 122 -13.17 14.86 18.94
N ARG A 123 -14.08 13.96 19.33
CA ARG A 123 -15.40 13.60 18.74
C ARG A 123 -15.44 12.57 17.62
N THR A 124 -14.39 12.40 16.82
CA THR A 124 -14.32 11.33 15.80
C THR A 124 -12.95 10.69 15.87
N GLY A 125 -12.86 9.43 16.33
CA GLY A 125 -11.61 8.68 16.33
C GLY A 125 -11.20 8.34 14.89
N VAL A 126 -10.48 9.26 14.24
CA VAL A 126 -10.05 9.04 12.85
C VAL A 126 -8.73 8.29 12.82
N TRP A 127 -8.65 7.24 12.00
CA TRP A 127 -7.46 6.41 11.88
C TRP A 127 -6.43 7.10 10.97
N ILE A 128 -5.18 7.19 11.42
CA ILE A 128 -4.06 7.76 10.62
C ILE A 128 -3.97 7.09 9.24
N ARG A 129 -4.26 5.79 9.17
CA ARG A 129 -4.25 5.00 7.94
C ARG A 129 -5.20 5.57 6.87
N ASP A 130 -6.30 6.18 7.25
CA ASP A 130 -7.29 6.72 6.31
C ASP A 130 -6.71 7.90 5.51
N TYR A 131 -5.72 8.59 6.08
CA TYR A 131 -4.99 9.70 5.48
C TYR A 131 -3.72 9.30 4.73
N ILE A 132 -3.45 7.99 4.63
CA ILE A 132 -2.32 7.44 3.87
C ILE A 132 -2.87 6.84 2.58
N ASP A 133 -2.36 7.33 1.44
CA ASP A 133 -2.52 6.64 0.16
C ASP A 133 -1.33 5.72 -0.07
N SER A 134 -1.61 4.43 -0.22
CA SER A 134 -0.63 3.37 -0.52
C SER A 134 -0.90 2.67 -1.85
N THR A 135 -1.98 3.07 -2.53
CA THR A 135 -2.47 2.39 -3.75
C THR A 135 -1.95 3.04 -5.02
N SER A 136 -1.55 4.31 -4.94
CA SER A 136 -1.00 5.04 -6.07
C SER A 136 0.38 4.50 -6.47
N SER A 137 0.58 4.36 -7.78
CA SER A 137 1.87 4.07 -8.39
C SER A 137 2.55 5.36 -8.83
N PHE A 138 3.87 5.42 -8.71
CA PHE A 138 4.68 6.61 -8.96
C PHE A 138 5.91 6.28 -9.80
N GLN A 139 6.37 7.28 -10.56
CA GLN A 139 7.60 7.25 -11.33
C GLN A 139 8.41 8.52 -11.03
N SER A 140 9.72 8.42 -11.14
CA SER A 140 10.65 9.54 -10.98
C SER A 140 11.73 9.47 -12.05
N TRP A 141 12.32 10.61 -12.40
CA TRP A 141 13.45 10.63 -13.33
C TRP A 141 14.66 9.93 -12.74
N GLN A 142 14.97 10.20 -11.48
CA GLN A 142 16.15 9.65 -10.81
C GLN A 142 15.80 8.47 -9.90
N ALA A 143 16.79 7.61 -9.69
CA ALA A 143 16.69 6.57 -8.69
C ALA A 143 16.49 7.18 -7.29
N ASN A 144 15.48 6.69 -6.57
CA ASN A 144 15.17 7.09 -5.19
C ASN A 144 14.78 8.57 -4.98
N ASP A 145 14.38 9.28 -6.04
CA ASP A 145 13.86 10.63 -5.94
C ASP A 145 12.34 10.62 -5.69
N ILE A 146 11.96 10.36 -4.45
CA ILE A 146 10.56 10.26 -4.01
C ILE A 146 9.88 11.62 -4.02
N MET A 147 10.63 12.70 -3.77
CA MET A 147 10.06 14.05 -3.66
C MET A 147 9.61 14.56 -5.03
N ASN A 148 10.37 14.28 -6.09
CA ASN A 148 10.01 14.60 -7.46
C ASN A 148 9.36 13.43 -8.20
N ALA A 149 8.74 12.49 -7.48
CA ALA A 149 7.99 11.40 -8.11
C ALA A 149 6.56 11.86 -8.44
N TRP A 150 6.07 11.56 -9.64
CA TRP A 150 4.71 11.86 -10.09
C TRP A 150 3.82 10.63 -10.07
N ARG A 151 2.52 10.83 -9.85
CA ARG A 151 1.51 9.76 -9.88
C ARG A 151 1.29 9.30 -11.32
N ILE A 152 1.23 7.99 -11.50
CA ILE A 152 0.95 7.36 -12.79
C ILE A 152 -0.54 7.04 -12.87
N ASP A 153 -1.17 7.40 -13.98
CA ASP A 153 -2.47 6.83 -14.33
C ASP A 153 -2.25 5.42 -14.86
N VAL A 154 -2.43 4.45 -13.97
CA VAL A 154 -2.58 3.07 -14.37
C VAL A 154 -4.03 2.91 -14.81
N PRO A 155 -4.32 2.65 -16.10
CA PRO A 155 -5.67 2.26 -16.48
C PRO A 155 -6.00 1.01 -15.66
N VAL A 156 -6.95 1.16 -14.75
CA VAL A 156 -7.45 0.04 -13.96
C VAL A 156 -8.06 -0.90 -14.98
N ALA A 157 -7.34 -1.96 -15.33
CA ALA A 157 -7.90 -3.04 -16.11
C ALA A 157 -9.22 -3.43 -15.43
N PRO A 158 -10.34 -3.61 -16.16
CA PRO A 158 -11.68 -3.81 -15.58
C PRO A 158 -11.79 -5.01 -14.60
N ASN A 159 -10.72 -5.79 -14.50
CA ASN A 159 -10.59 -7.08 -13.85
C ASN A 159 -9.54 -7.07 -12.72
N SER A 160 -8.86 -5.95 -12.43
CA SER A 160 -7.93 -5.90 -11.29
C SER A 160 -8.67 -5.50 -10.00
N GLU A 161 -8.20 -6.00 -8.86
CA GLU A 161 -8.81 -5.83 -7.54
C GLU A 161 -9.06 -4.35 -7.15
N GLY A 162 -8.38 -3.40 -7.81
CA GLY A 162 -8.60 -1.95 -7.67
C GLY A 162 -9.91 -1.44 -8.29
N ALA A 163 -10.43 -2.10 -9.33
CA ALA A 163 -11.74 -1.78 -9.92
C ALA A 163 -12.90 -2.12 -8.97
N GLY A 164 -12.67 -2.99 -7.98
CA GLY A 164 -13.63 -3.28 -6.93
C GLY A 164 -13.89 -2.05 -6.06
N LEU A 165 -12.83 -1.35 -5.66
CA LEU A 165 -12.93 -0.20 -4.75
C LEU A 165 -13.50 1.06 -5.44
N GLN A 166 -13.17 1.31 -6.70
CA GLN A 166 -13.74 2.43 -7.45
C GLN A 166 -15.19 2.23 -7.87
N ARG A 167 -15.64 0.98 -8.14
CA ARG A 167 -17.06 0.69 -8.39
C ARG A 167 -17.93 0.87 -7.13
N LEU A 168 -17.38 0.60 -5.94
CA LEU A 168 -18.07 0.81 -4.66
C LEU A 168 -18.27 2.30 -4.34
N ALA A 169 -17.38 3.17 -4.79
CA ALA A 169 -17.50 4.62 -4.60
C ALA A 169 -18.47 5.29 -5.59
N ALA A 170 -18.68 4.69 -6.78
CA ALA A 170 -19.46 5.29 -7.87
C ALA A 170 -20.93 4.82 -7.94
N LYS A 171 -21.31 3.73 -7.26
CA LYS A 171 -22.72 3.30 -7.16
C LYS A 171 -23.31 3.73 -5.82
N GLY A 172 -23.79 4.96 -5.81
CA GLY A 172 -24.94 5.29 -4.97
C GLY A 172 -26.15 4.49 -5.44
N THR A 173 -26.84 3.88 -4.50
CA THR A 173 -28.22 3.35 -4.62
C THR A 173 -28.41 2.22 -5.63
N GLU A 174 -28.28 0.97 -5.17
CA GLU A 174 -29.33 -0.07 -5.24
C GLU A 174 -28.88 -1.26 -4.34
N PRO A 175 -29.80 -1.93 -3.63
CA PRO A 175 -29.49 -2.87 -2.56
C PRO A 175 -29.23 -4.29 -3.09
N ASP A 176 -28.64 -5.12 -2.23
CA ASP A 176 -28.56 -6.59 -2.33
C ASP A 176 -27.32 -7.19 -3.02
N MET A 177 -26.13 -6.71 -2.66
CA MET A 177 -24.89 -7.47 -2.84
C MET A 177 -24.27 -7.71 -1.46
N VAL A 178 -24.46 -8.91 -0.91
CA VAL A 178 -23.92 -9.33 0.39
C VAL A 178 -22.41 -9.05 0.43
N ASP A 179 -21.98 -8.25 1.41
CA ASP A 179 -20.59 -7.86 1.61
C ASP A 179 -19.69 -9.12 1.58
N PRO A 180 -18.63 -9.16 0.75
CA PRO A 180 -17.70 -10.30 0.68
C PRO A 180 -17.14 -10.70 2.06
N ARG A 181 -17.02 -9.74 2.98
CA ARG A 181 -16.63 -9.99 4.38
C ARG A 181 -17.71 -10.77 5.14
N GLU A 182 -18.97 -10.42 4.92
CA GLU A 182 -20.13 -11.05 5.54
C GLU A 182 -20.37 -12.46 4.97
N ALA A 183 -20.10 -12.65 3.67
CA ALA A 183 -20.08 -13.97 3.04
C ALA A 183 -18.95 -14.87 3.58
N LEU A 184 -17.78 -14.30 3.93
CA LEU A 184 -16.69 -15.03 4.58
C LEU A 184 -17.06 -15.41 6.03
N ILE A 185 -17.62 -14.47 6.80
CA ILE A 185 -18.09 -14.71 8.17
C ILE A 185 -19.17 -15.81 8.18
N LYS A 186 -20.11 -15.75 7.23
CA LYS A 186 -21.15 -16.79 7.07
C LYS A 186 -20.53 -18.15 6.79
N ARG A 187 -19.54 -18.24 5.90
CA ARG A 187 -18.82 -19.48 5.59
C ARG A 187 -18.11 -20.08 6.80
N ILE A 188 -17.46 -19.24 7.61
CA ILE A 188 -16.79 -19.67 8.84
C ILE A 188 -17.81 -20.22 9.84
N ARG A 189 -18.93 -19.50 10.06
CA ARG A 189 -20.03 -19.97 10.92
C ARG A 189 -20.63 -21.30 10.44
N GLU A 190 -20.83 -21.46 9.13
CA GLU A 190 -21.36 -22.70 8.55
C GLU A 190 -20.38 -23.88 8.73
N GLN A 191 -19.07 -23.63 8.67
CA GLN A 191 -18.04 -24.62 8.97
C GLN A 191 -18.02 -24.99 10.46
N GLU A 192 -18.15 -24.02 11.36
CA GLU A 192 -18.22 -24.25 12.81
C GLU A 192 -19.48 -25.01 13.22
N ILE A 193 -20.64 -24.68 12.64
CA ILE A 193 -21.89 -25.40 12.87
C ILE A 193 -21.76 -26.84 12.37
N ARG A 194 -21.20 -27.05 11.17
CA ARG A 194 -20.97 -28.39 10.61
C ARG A 194 -20.00 -29.22 11.44
N ALA A 195 -19.00 -28.59 12.05
CA ALA A 195 -18.08 -29.24 12.99
C ALA A 195 -18.78 -29.55 14.34
N SER A 196 -19.71 -28.71 14.77
CA SER A 196 -20.47 -28.88 16.03
C SER A 196 -21.61 -29.89 15.92
N SER A 197 -22.25 -30.05 14.75
CA SER A 197 -23.33 -31.01 14.52
C SER A 197 -22.88 -32.48 14.51
N GLY A 198 -21.58 -32.75 14.60
CA GLY A 198 -21.02 -34.10 14.79
C GLY A 198 -20.73 -34.47 16.25
N ILE A 199 -20.95 -33.56 17.19
CA ILE A 199 -20.72 -33.78 18.62
C ILE A 199 -22.06 -33.66 19.32
N GLY A 200 -22.64 -34.82 19.64
CA GLY A 200 -23.89 -34.90 20.39
C GLY A 200 -23.81 -34.13 21.71
N GLU A 201 -24.96 -33.63 22.12
CA GLU A 201 -25.23 -32.94 23.37
C GLU A 201 -24.61 -33.67 24.57
N ASN A 202 -23.41 -33.25 24.95
CA ASN A 202 -22.93 -33.35 26.31
C ASN A 202 -22.13 -32.09 26.59
N SER A 203 -22.64 -31.31 27.53
CA SER A 203 -21.96 -30.17 28.13
C SER A 203 -20.76 -30.67 28.94
N GLU A 204 -19.72 -31.15 28.27
CA GLU A 204 -18.41 -31.41 28.86
C GLU A 204 -17.37 -30.55 28.15
N ALA A 205 -16.50 -29.96 28.96
CA ALA A 205 -15.54 -28.94 28.58
C ALA A 205 -14.83 -29.25 27.25
N ASP A 206 -14.76 -28.23 26.39
CA ASP A 206 -14.06 -28.26 25.10
C ASP A 206 -12.68 -28.95 25.26
N PRO A 207 -12.47 -30.16 24.67
CA PRO A 207 -11.28 -30.95 24.90
C PRO A 207 -10.00 -30.23 24.43
N ALA A 208 -10.13 -29.25 23.52
CA ALA A 208 -9.04 -28.39 23.08
C ALA A 208 -8.54 -27.44 24.18
N LEU A 209 -9.39 -27.06 25.14
CA LEU A 209 -9.03 -26.21 26.28
C LEU A 209 -8.52 -27.02 27.48
N SER A 210 -8.85 -28.31 27.53
CA SER A 210 -8.41 -29.25 28.58
C SER A 210 -7.07 -29.92 28.26
N GLN A 211 -6.64 -29.92 26.99
CA GLN A 211 -5.37 -30.51 26.55
C GLN A 211 -4.32 -29.44 26.20
N PRO A 212 -3.24 -29.29 26.99
CA PRO A 212 -2.17 -28.32 26.73
C PRO A 212 -1.51 -28.48 25.35
N ALA A 213 -1.55 -29.68 24.76
CA ALA A 213 -0.98 -29.97 23.44
C ALA A 213 -1.75 -29.31 22.29
N LEU A 214 -3.05 -29.07 22.46
CA LEU A 214 -3.92 -28.43 21.45
C LEU A 214 -3.93 -26.90 21.57
N MET A 215 -3.24 -26.34 22.56
CA MET A 215 -3.16 -24.90 22.79
C MET A 215 -1.99 -24.23 22.06
N THR A 216 -2.25 -23.11 21.39
CA THR A 216 -1.19 -22.29 20.80
C THR A 216 -0.29 -21.69 21.88
N ASN A 217 0.99 -21.46 21.55
CA ASN A 217 1.97 -20.89 22.49
C ASN A 217 1.53 -19.53 23.06
N TRP A 218 0.80 -18.73 22.29
CA TRP A 218 0.22 -17.47 22.76
C TRP A 218 -0.83 -17.70 23.85
N MET A 219 -1.79 -18.61 23.65
CA MET A 219 -2.85 -18.92 24.62
C MET A 219 -2.30 -19.46 25.95
N ARG A 220 -1.21 -20.24 25.91
CA ARG A 220 -0.52 -20.71 27.12
C ARG A 220 0.12 -19.56 27.89
N ARG A 221 0.82 -18.66 27.20
CA ARG A 221 1.51 -17.51 27.82
C ARG A 221 0.55 -16.49 28.42
N THR A 222 -0.59 -16.24 27.77
CA THR A 222 -1.59 -15.27 28.24
C THR A 222 -2.61 -15.89 29.18
N ARG A 223 -2.56 -17.21 29.41
CA ARG A 223 -3.58 -18.00 30.13
C ARG A 223 -5.00 -17.77 29.60
N TRP A 224 -5.14 -17.41 28.32
CA TRP A 224 -6.42 -17.01 27.73
C TRP A 224 -7.52 -18.08 27.87
N HIS A 225 -7.17 -19.36 27.85
CA HIS A 225 -8.12 -20.46 28.14
C HIS A 225 -8.87 -20.33 29.47
N GLN A 226 -8.21 -19.92 30.54
CA GLN A 226 -8.82 -19.74 31.87
C GLN A 226 -9.77 -18.55 31.83
N THR A 227 -9.31 -17.43 31.27
CA THR A 227 -10.14 -16.24 31.06
C THR A 227 -11.37 -16.54 30.22
N PHE A 228 -11.24 -17.40 29.21
CA PHE A 228 -12.35 -17.77 28.31
C PHE A 228 -13.31 -18.81 28.90
N LEU A 229 -12.85 -19.66 29.82
CA LEU A 229 -13.70 -20.60 30.57
C LEU A 229 -14.52 -19.87 31.64
N GLU A 230 -13.92 -18.89 32.30
CA GLU A 230 -14.56 -18.09 33.34
C GLU A 230 -15.35 -16.90 32.80
N ALA A 231 -15.13 -16.52 31.54
CA ALA A 231 -15.86 -15.42 30.90
C ALA A 231 -17.27 -15.84 30.47
N ASP A 232 -18.20 -14.91 30.62
CA ASP A 232 -19.52 -14.96 30.00
C ASP A 232 -19.36 -14.93 28.46
N ARG A 233 -19.29 -16.12 27.86
CA ARG A 233 -19.15 -16.31 26.42
C ARG A 233 -20.26 -15.59 25.64
N PRO A 234 -21.55 -15.68 26.03
CA PRO A 234 -22.59 -14.84 25.46
C PRO A 234 -22.27 -13.35 25.48
N ALA A 235 -21.76 -12.80 26.59
CA ALA A 235 -21.40 -11.39 26.68
C ALA A 235 -20.21 -11.04 25.76
N LEU A 236 -19.18 -11.89 25.67
CA LEU A 236 -18.06 -11.69 24.75
C LEU A 236 -18.49 -11.74 23.28
N VAL A 237 -19.40 -12.66 22.94
CA VAL A 237 -19.99 -12.73 21.60
C VAL A 237 -20.81 -11.47 21.30
N ALA A 238 -21.61 -10.99 22.26
CA ALA A 238 -22.36 -9.75 22.13
C ALA A 238 -21.47 -8.50 21.97
N LEU A 239 -20.32 -8.46 22.67
CA LEU A 239 -19.32 -7.40 22.51
C LEU A 239 -18.59 -7.46 21.15
N SER A 240 -18.38 -8.67 20.63
CA SER A 240 -17.76 -8.87 19.31
C SER A 240 -18.69 -8.55 18.14
N ALA A 241 -20.01 -8.56 18.38
CA ALA A 241 -20.98 -8.07 17.43
C ALA A 241 -20.86 -6.55 17.33
N LEU A 242 -20.14 -6.09 16.30
CA LEU A 242 -20.10 -4.67 15.96
C LEU A 242 -21.53 -4.17 15.71
N PRO A 243 -21.97 -3.04 16.31
CA PRO A 243 -23.28 -2.50 16.03
C PRO A 243 -23.40 -2.23 14.54
N HIS A 244 -24.46 -2.74 13.92
CA HIS A 244 -24.82 -2.39 12.55
C HIS A 244 -24.87 -0.87 12.44
N PRO A 245 -24.24 -0.26 11.42
CA PRO A 245 -24.03 1.19 11.35
C PRO A 245 -25.31 2.04 11.24
N TYR A 246 -26.51 1.44 11.32
CA TYR A 246 -27.78 2.15 11.09
C TYR A 246 -28.89 1.95 12.12
N GLN A 247 -28.71 1.20 13.22
CA GLN A 247 -29.87 0.89 14.08
C GLN A 247 -29.94 1.47 15.48
N HIS A 248 -28.92 2.14 16.03
CA HIS A 248 -29.06 2.75 17.35
C HIS A 248 -28.46 4.15 17.45
N GLN A 249 -29.29 5.18 17.24
CA GLN A 249 -29.07 6.56 17.69
C GLN A 249 -29.15 6.72 19.23
N ARG A 250 -28.69 5.73 20.01
CA ARG A 250 -28.50 5.90 21.45
C ARG A 250 -27.23 5.17 21.89
N PRO A 251 -26.30 5.84 22.58
CA PRO A 251 -25.17 5.15 23.18
C PRO A 251 -25.68 4.14 24.21
N LEU A 252 -25.24 2.89 24.10
CA LEU A 252 -25.46 1.86 25.11
C LEU A 252 -24.79 2.31 26.41
N ARG A 253 -25.61 2.73 27.37
CA ARG A 253 -25.17 3.13 28.70
C ARG A 253 -25.00 1.85 29.51
N ILE A 254 -23.76 1.47 29.79
CA ILE A 254 -23.48 0.41 30.77
C ILE A 254 -23.91 0.98 32.13
N GLN A 255 -25.06 0.54 32.63
CA GLN A 255 -25.42 0.79 34.02
C GLN A 255 -24.61 -0.18 34.87
N LEU A 256 -23.53 0.34 35.46
CA LEU A 256 -22.94 -0.29 36.63
C LEU A 256 -23.98 -0.16 37.75
N SER A 257 -24.62 -1.27 38.08
CA SER A 257 -25.45 -1.39 39.26
C SER A 257 -24.57 -1.19 40.50
N ASN A 258 -24.64 -0.01 41.09
CA ASN A 258 -24.07 0.24 42.42
C ASN A 258 -24.88 -0.58 43.43
N ALA A 259 -24.28 -1.63 43.97
CA ALA A 259 -24.74 -2.23 45.22
C ALA A 259 -24.42 -1.26 46.37
N PRO A 260 -25.35 -1.03 47.32
CA PRO A 260 -25.09 -0.20 48.48
C PRO A 260 -24.16 -0.93 49.46
N TRP A 261 -23.12 -0.23 49.90
CA TRP A 261 -22.29 -0.63 51.03
C TRP A 261 -23.14 -0.57 52.30
N ILE A 262 -23.38 -1.72 52.93
CA ILE A 262 -23.95 -1.80 54.27
C ILE A 262 -22.77 -1.71 55.25
N GLY A 263 -22.78 -0.66 56.07
CA GLY A 263 -22.12 -0.64 57.37
C GLY A 263 -23.12 -1.06 58.45
#